data_AF-A0A1N7JJP8-F1
#
_entry.id   AF-A0A1N7JJP8-F1
#
_cell.length_a   1.000
_cell.length_b   1.000
_cell.length_c   1.000
_cell.angle_alpha   90.00
_cell.angle_beta   90.00
_cell.angle_gamma   90.00
#
_symmetry.space_group_name_H-M   'P 1'
#
loop_
_entity.id
_entity.type
_entity.pdbx_description
1 polymer ?
#
loop_
_entity_poly.entity_id
_entity_poly.type
_entity_poly.pdbx_seq_one_letter_code
_entity_poly.pdbx_strand_id
1 'polypeptide(L)'
;MISLPTLTGLAQSGSWDNVKHNGVRTMGISYKYLNLTNPADKSNQLGTTYFFPEFDFVKMNLSAGAWSWSYRNKLPGDFIGSGVQLVFTGEMPYYTYRPNATWIHNFIGWWNIAKNVKINDELAVAVGGHIGDYYLDYSLAPDVYYNPHGFYAGIGPVVMVDYLLPSAMVVHFESSLAYGQYLADGDGFGAFPAPLISNTMLELRTNSKVFVGLEYVTFFNRGDDPFRGQRIELKAGFRFKK
;
A
#
# COMPACT_ATOMS: atom_id res chain seq x y z
N MET A 1 -39.58 12.98 -31.71
CA MET A 1 -38.11 12.93 -31.65
C MET A 1 -37.68 13.65 -30.38
N ILE A 2 -37.27 12.90 -29.37
CA ILE A 2 -36.75 13.46 -28.11
C ILE A 2 -35.29 13.79 -28.36
N SER A 3 -34.95 15.09 -28.36
CA SER A 3 -33.57 15.53 -28.43
C SER A 3 -32.86 15.16 -27.13
N LEU A 4 -31.89 14.25 -27.20
CA LEU A 4 -30.96 14.00 -26.12
C LEU A 4 -30.17 15.29 -25.84
N PRO A 5 -30.09 15.76 -24.58
CA PRO A 5 -29.28 16.91 -24.26
C PRO A 5 -27.81 16.57 -24.55
N THR A 6 -27.14 17.48 -25.25
CA THR A 6 -25.72 17.41 -25.55
C THR A 6 -24.93 17.27 -24.24
N LEU A 7 -24.11 16.22 -24.20
CA LEU A 7 -23.23 15.79 -23.10
C LEU A 7 -22.08 16.77 -22.80
N THR A 8 -22.24 18.05 -23.13
CA THR A 8 -21.26 19.13 -22.90
C THR A 8 -21.41 19.80 -21.54
N GLY A 9 -22.53 19.58 -20.82
CA GLY A 9 -22.82 20.26 -19.54
C GLY A 9 -22.39 19.55 -18.26
N LEU A 10 -22.00 18.27 -18.31
CA LEU A 10 -21.65 17.48 -17.11
C LEU A 10 -20.13 17.36 -16.85
N ALA A 11 -19.30 17.91 -17.74
CA ALA A 11 -17.83 17.88 -17.63
C ALA A 11 -17.23 19.04 -16.79
N GLN A 12 -18.06 19.93 -16.24
CA GLN A 12 -17.60 21.16 -15.57
C GLN A 12 -17.56 21.10 -14.03
N SER A 13 -17.75 19.95 -13.38
CA SER A 13 -17.58 19.83 -11.91
C SER A 13 -16.19 19.31 -11.50
N GLY A 14 -15.15 19.81 -12.17
CA GLY A 14 -13.74 19.68 -11.79
C GLY A 14 -12.89 19.10 -12.89
N SER A 15 -12.42 19.93 -13.83
CA SER A 15 -11.57 19.46 -14.92
C SER A 15 -10.30 18.80 -14.34
N TRP A 16 -9.90 17.68 -14.95
CA TRP A 16 -8.64 17.02 -14.62
C TRP A 16 -7.43 17.93 -14.83
N ASP A 17 -7.57 19.09 -15.47
CA ASP A 17 -6.46 20.05 -15.56
C ASP A 17 -6.00 20.50 -14.17
N ASN A 18 -6.90 20.62 -13.20
CA ASN A 18 -6.50 20.84 -11.81
C ASN A 18 -5.76 19.63 -11.21
N VAL A 19 -6.13 18.40 -11.59
CA VAL A 19 -5.46 17.18 -11.14
C VAL A 19 -4.09 17.00 -11.80
N LYS A 20 -3.95 17.39 -13.07
CA LYS A 20 -2.70 17.38 -13.84
C LYS A 20 -1.59 18.20 -13.18
N HIS A 21 -1.96 19.26 -12.44
CA HIS A 21 -1.00 20.22 -11.88
C HIS A 21 -0.92 20.21 -10.34
N ASN A 22 -2.03 19.99 -9.63
CA ASN A 22 -2.11 20.23 -8.17
C ASN A 22 -2.12 18.96 -7.30
N GLY A 23 -2.19 17.76 -7.89
CA GLY A 23 -2.28 16.49 -7.16
C GLY A 23 -3.66 16.20 -6.57
N VAL A 24 -3.79 15.05 -5.90
CA VAL A 24 -5.03 14.60 -5.27
C VAL A 24 -4.73 14.20 -3.82
N ARG A 25 -5.70 14.37 -2.91
CA ARG A 25 -5.62 13.75 -1.58
C ARG A 25 -6.66 12.64 -1.53
N THR A 26 -6.32 11.48 -1.01
CA THR A 26 -7.26 10.37 -0.88
C THR A 26 -7.41 10.01 0.60
N MET A 27 -8.55 9.45 0.96
CA MET A 27 -8.75 8.81 2.26
C MET A 27 -9.75 7.68 2.02
N GLY A 28 -9.39 6.48 2.44
CA GLY A 28 -10.12 5.29 2.05
C GLY A 28 -10.25 4.27 3.17
N ILE A 29 -11.01 3.23 2.86
CA ILE A 29 -11.12 2.04 3.68
C ILE A 29 -10.52 0.91 2.84
N SER A 30 -9.60 0.16 3.44
CA SER A 30 -8.97 -0.96 2.74
C SER A 30 -9.35 -2.26 3.42
N TYR A 31 -9.53 -3.27 2.60
CA TYR A 31 -9.67 -4.67 2.98
C TYR A 31 -8.34 -5.37 2.73
N LYS A 32 -7.75 -5.98 3.77
CA LYS A 32 -6.48 -6.72 3.67
C LYS A 32 -6.74 -8.22 3.67
N TYR A 33 -6.03 -8.91 2.78
CA TYR A 33 -5.77 -10.33 2.82
C TYR A 33 -4.27 -10.57 2.97
N LEU A 34 -3.85 -11.07 4.11
CA LEU A 34 -2.46 -11.42 4.39
C LEU A 34 -2.29 -12.91 4.12
N ASN A 35 -1.30 -13.28 3.30
CA ASN A 35 -0.98 -14.67 3.02
C ASN A 35 0.50 -14.94 3.26
N LEU A 36 0.77 -16.02 3.97
CA LEU A 36 2.12 -16.52 4.19
C LEU A 36 2.25 -17.88 3.55
N THR A 37 3.37 -18.07 2.89
CA THR A 37 3.75 -19.38 2.37
C THR A 37 5.11 -19.73 2.91
N ASN A 38 5.20 -20.84 3.65
CA ASN A 38 6.45 -21.53 3.85
C ASN A 38 6.70 -22.41 2.61
N PRO A 39 7.72 -22.14 1.78
CA PRO A 39 8.04 -22.99 0.63
C PRO A 39 8.40 -24.42 1.02
N ALA A 40 8.93 -24.63 2.23
CA ALA A 40 9.35 -25.94 2.75
C ALA A 40 8.18 -26.75 3.33
N ASP A 41 7.07 -26.10 3.69
CA ASP A 41 5.86 -26.76 4.18
C ASP A 41 4.59 -26.05 3.68
N LYS A 42 4.05 -26.55 2.57
CA LYS A 42 2.84 -26.02 1.93
C LYS A 42 1.55 -26.35 2.69
N SER A 43 1.59 -27.22 3.70
CA SER A 43 0.40 -27.63 4.46
C SER A 43 -0.06 -26.58 5.49
N ASN A 44 0.80 -25.61 5.81
CA ASN A 44 0.60 -24.57 6.82
C ASN A 44 0.31 -23.17 6.24
N GLN A 45 -0.48 -23.08 5.17
CA GLN A 45 -0.95 -21.79 4.64
C GLN A 45 -2.19 -21.33 5.41
N LEU A 46 -2.04 -20.37 6.31
CA LEU A 46 -3.16 -19.69 6.94
C LEU A 46 -3.15 -18.21 6.51
N GLY A 47 -4.25 -17.78 5.90
CA GLY A 47 -4.46 -16.39 5.54
C GLY A 47 -5.24 -15.68 6.63
N THR A 48 -4.89 -14.43 6.90
CA THR A 48 -5.63 -13.60 7.85
C THR A 48 -6.27 -12.41 7.13
N THR A 49 -7.54 -12.13 7.41
CA THR A 49 -8.34 -11.08 6.77
C THR A 49 -8.88 -10.09 7.78
N TYR A 50 -8.71 -8.79 7.51
CA TYR A 50 -9.31 -7.71 8.32
C TYR A 50 -9.66 -6.49 7.45
N PHE A 51 -10.59 -5.66 7.93
CA PHE A 51 -10.94 -4.35 7.35
C PHE A 51 -10.42 -3.23 8.24
N PHE A 52 -9.87 -2.16 7.67
CA PHE A 52 -9.45 -0.99 8.44
C PHE A 52 -9.35 0.26 7.55
N PRO A 53 -9.43 1.47 8.13
CA PRO A 53 -9.24 2.72 7.40
C PRO A 53 -7.76 2.97 7.06
N GLU A 54 -7.50 3.63 5.94
CA GLU A 54 -6.13 4.02 5.54
C GLU A 54 -6.06 5.47 5.10
N PHE A 55 -4.90 6.07 5.39
CA PHE A 55 -4.58 7.42 4.97
C PHE A 55 -3.52 7.36 3.87
N ASP A 56 -3.97 7.66 2.65
CA ASP A 56 -3.15 7.66 1.45
C ASP A 56 -3.17 9.07 0.84
N PHE A 57 -2.02 9.69 0.64
CA PHE A 57 -1.90 11.00 0.02
C PHE A 57 -1.12 10.86 -1.27
N VAL A 58 -1.67 11.30 -2.41
CA VAL A 58 -1.04 11.07 -3.71
C VAL A 58 -1.07 12.31 -4.59
N LYS A 59 0.08 12.97 -4.73
CA LYS A 59 0.26 14.02 -5.72
C LYS A 59 0.66 13.39 -7.06
N MET A 60 -0.31 13.33 -7.98
CA MET A 60 -0.04 13.12 -9.40
C MET A 60 0.31 14.45 -10.06
N ASN A 61 1.25 14.41 -11.00
CA ASN A 61 1.48 15.50 -11.91
C ASN A 61 1.84 14.91 -13.28
N LEU A 62 1.13 15.27 -14.35
CA LEU A 62 1.42 14.73 -15.69
C LEU A 62 2.47 15.56 -16.45
N SER A 63 2.93 16.66 -15.86
CA SER A 63 3.84 17.60 -16.52
C SER A 63 5.27 17.07 -16.51
N ALA A 64 5.98 17.28 -17.63
CA ALA A 64 7.39 16.95 -17.76
C ALA A 64 8.23 17.59 -16.65
N GLY A 65 9.12 16.81 -16.01
CA GLY A 65 10.03 17.30 -14.99
C GLY A 65 9.38 17.69 -13.66
N ALA A 66 8.05 17.60 -13.55
CA ALA A 66 7.36 17.80 -12.30
C ALA A 66 7.59 16.65 -11.32
N TRP A 67 7.32 16.91 -10.05
CA TRP A 67 7.40 15.92 -8.98
C TRP A 67 6.04 15.28 -8.73
N SER A 68 6.04 13.95 -8.68
CA SER A 68 4.97 13.11 -8.19
C SER A 68 5.39 12.50 -6.85
N TRP A 69 4.46 12.37 -5.92
CA TRP A 69 4.74 11.70 -4.65
C TRP A 69 3.51 11.01 -4.09
N SER A 70 3.76 9.96 -3.31
CA SER A 70 2.74 9.31 -2.50
C SER A 70 3.24 9.12 -1.07
N TYR A 71 2.30 9.19 -0.14
CA TYR A 71 2.51 8.89 1.27
C TYR A 71 1.38 7.97 1.73
N ARG A 72 1.71 6.83 2.34
CA ARG A 72 0.74 5.85 2.82
C ARG A 72 1.04 5.49 4.26
N ASN A 73 0.08 5.69 5.16
CA ASN A 73 0.22 5.27 6.56
C ASN A 73 -0.88 4.27 6.94
N LYS A 74 -0.42 3.11 7.42
CA LYS A 74 -1.22 1.92 7.71
C LYS A 74 -1.51 1.82 9.22
N LEU A 75 -0.70 2.47 10.07
CA LEU A 75 -0.80 2.39 11.53
C LEU A 75 -2.20 2.71 12.07
N PRO A 76 -2.85 3.83 11.68
CA PRO A 76 -4.15 4.17 12.25
C PRO A 76 -5.20 3.12 11.92
N GLY A 77 -5.11 2.54 10.73
CA GLY A 77 -5.95 1.43 10.32
C GLY A 77 -5.76 0.22 11.22
N ASP A 78 -4.50 -0.19 11.39
CA ASP A 78 -4.17 -1.37 12.19
C ASP A 78 -4.54 -1.17 13.67
N PHE A 79 -4.40 0.04 14.24
CA PHE A 79 -4.89 0.38 15.59
C PHE A 79 -6.43 0.39 15.70
N ILE A 80 -7.13 1.01 14.75
CA ILE A 80 -8.60 1.06 14.76
C ILE A 80 -9.18 -0.34 14.58
N GLY A 81 -8.65 -1.11 13.64
CA GLY A 81 -9.02 -2.52 13.45
C GLY A 81 -8.81 -3.31 14.75
N SER A 82 -7.71 -3.02 15.45
CA SER A 82 -7.43 -3.65 16.73
C SER A 82 -8.45 -3.33 17.81
N GLY A 83 -8.81 -2.04 17.95
CA GLY A 83 -9.82 -1.59 18.89
C GLY A 83 -11.22 -2.10 18.57
N VAL A 84 -11.60 -2.13 17.29
CA VAL A 84 -12.87 -2.68 16.81
C VAL A 84 -12.97 -4.16 17.20
N GLN A 85 -11.95 -4.96 16.89
CA GLN A 85 -11.96 -6.37 17.26
C GLN A 85 -12.08 -6.56 18.78
N LEU A 86 -11.29 -5.84 19.59
CA LEU A 86 -11.41 -5.89 21.06
C LEU A 86 -12.83 -5.62 21.53
N VAL A 87 -13.50 -4.60 20.99
CA VAL A 87 -14.86 -4.25 21.39
C VAL A 87 -15.87 -5.35 21.01
N PHE A 88 -15.71 -5.97 19.85
CA PHE A 88 -16.67 -6.96 19.35
C PHE A 88 -16.42 -8.39 19.82
N THR A 89 -15.17 -8.77 20.09
CA THR A 89 -14.81 -10.14 20.50
C THR A 89 -14.41 -10.24 21.97
N GLY A 90 -14.16 -9.11 22.65
CA GLY A 90 -13.61 -9.08 24.00
C GLY A 90 -12.12 -9.45 24.05
N GLU A 91 -11.49 -9.69 22.89
CA GLU A 91 -10.11 -10.11 22.77
C GLU A 91 -9.31 -9.03 22.04
N MET A 92 -8.23 -8.56 22.66
CA MET A 92 -7.23 -7.78 21.93
C MET A 92 -6.71 -8.64 20.78
N PRO A 93 -6.65 -8.14 19.53
CA PRO A 93 -5.97 -8.87 18.45
C PRO A 93 -4.48 -9.05 18.71
N TYR A 94 -3.91 -8.30 19.67
CA TYR A 94 -2.57 -8.58 20.19
C TYR A 94 -2.52 -10.01 20.74
N TYR A 95 -1.79 -10.87 20.02
CA TYR A 95 -1.38 -12.20 20.44
C TYR A 95 -2.47 -13.25 20.64
N THR A 96 -3.61 -13.23 19.93
CA THR A 96 -4.13 -14.54 19.52
C THR A 96 -3.14 -15.04 18.48
N TYR A 97 -2.10 -15.74 18.96
CA TYR A 97 -1.07 -16.42 18.21
C TYR A 97 -1.78 -17.26 17.15
N ARG A 98 -2.00 -16.67 15.97
CA ARG A 98 -2.54 -17.40 14.83
C ARG A 98 -1.31 -17.98 14.17
N PRO A 99 -1.13 -19.30 14.23
CA PRO A 99 -0.06 -19.93 13.50
C PRO A 99 -0.15 -19.46 12.06
N ASN A 100 0.98 -19.05 11.51
CA ASN A 100 1.18 -18.55 10.16
C ASN A 100 0.49 -17.20 9.83
N ALA A 101 0.39 -16.26 10.77
CA ALA A 101 0.00 -14.87 10.50
C ALA A 101 1.21 -13.94 10.34
N THR A 102 1.14 -12.99 9.40
CA THR A 102 2.12 -11.89 9.26
C THR A 102 1.43 -10.56 9.37
N TRP A 103 2.02 -9.66 10.14
CA TRP A 103 1.61 -8.26 10.19
C TRP A 103 2.65 -7.41 9.48
N ILE A 104 2.15 -6.48 8.66
CA ILE A 104 2.98 -5.46 8.00
C ILE A 104 2.36 -4.12 8.32
N HIS A 105 2.95 -3.39 9.27
CA HIS A 105 2.55 -2.02 9.54
C HIS A 105 3.73 -1.07 9.44
N ASN A 106 3.42 0.22 9.48
CA ASN A 106 4.40 1.28 9.41
C ASN A 106 4.02 2.33 10.46
N PHE A 107 4.99 2.95 11.10
CA PHE A 107 4.84 4.04 12.04
C PHE A 107 4.94 5.37 11.32
N ILE A 108 6.01 5.56 10.55
CA ILE A 108 6.31 6.79 9.82
C ILE A 108 5.56 6.80 8.49
N GLY A 109 5.33 5.62 7.91
CA GLY A 109 4.62 5.44 6.65
C GLY A 109 5.55 5.25 5.46
N TRP A 110 4.95 5.02 4.30
CA TRP A 110 5.66 4.77 3.05
C TRP A 110 5.61 6.01 2.18
N TRP A 111 6.78 6.56 1.89
CA TRP A 111 6.97 7.73 1.06
C TRP A 111 7.59 7.32 -0.26
N ASN A 112 6.96 7.73 -1.35
CA ASN A 112 7.52 7.60 -2.68
C ASN A 112 7.62 9.00 -3.28
N ILE A 113 8.78 9.33 -3.83
CA ILE A 113 9.06 10.63 -4.43
C ILE A 113 9.72 10.37 -5.77
N ALA A 114 9.06 10.81 -6.83
CA ALA A 114 9.47 10.52 -8.19
C ALA A 114 9.39 11.75 -9.10
N LYS A 115 10.27 11.82 -10.08
CA LYS A 115 10.28 12.88 -11.08
C LYS A 115 9.71 12.36 -12.40
N ASN A 116 8.78 13.10 -12.97
CA ASN A 116 8.09 12.72 -14.19
C ASN A 116 8.99 12.85 -15.43
N VAL A 117 9.05 11.76 -16.17
CA VAL A 117 9.49 11.67 -17.55
C VAL A 117 8.22 11.77 -18.41
N LYS A 118 8.05 12.88 -19.12
CA LYS A 118 6.86 13.08 -19.97
C LYS A 118 6.93 12.12 -21.15
N ILE A 119 5.87 11.34 -21.33
CA ILE A 119 5.66 10.52 -22.52
C ILE A 119 4.72 11.26 -23.47
N ASN A 120 3.50 11.59 -23.02
CA ASN A 120 2.54 12.42 -23.74
C ASN A 120 1.58 13.13 -22.75
N ASP A 121 0.41 13.58 -23.19
CA ASP A 121 -0.53 14.34 -22.36
C ASP A 121 -1.47 13.43 -21.53
N GLU A 122 -1.54 12.14 -21.88
CA GLU A 122 -2.36 11.13 -21.21
C GLU A 122 -1.54 10.20 -20.31
N LEU A 123 -0.25 10.02 -20.58
CA LEU A 123 0.64 9.08 -19.91
C LEU A 123 1.84 9.82 -19.30
N ALA A 124 1.98 9.68 -17.99
CA ALA A 124 3.16 10.08 -17.25
C ALA A 124 3.83 8.86 -16.62
N VAL A 125 5.16 8.81 -16.74
CA VAL A 125 5.99 7.84 -16.03
C VAL A 125 6.90 8.64 -15.10
N ALA A 126 6.93 8.32 -13.82
CA ALA A 126 7.82 8.92 -12.86
C ALA A 126 8.79 7.89 -12.32
N VAL A 127 10.05 8.29 -12.13
CA VAL A 127 11.07 7.46 -11.49
C VAL A 127 11.69 8.21 -10.33
N GLY A 128 12.03 7.51 -9.25
CA GLY A 128 12.67 8.15 -8.11
C GLY A 128 12.95 7.19 -6.96
N GLY A 129 12.75 7.68 -5.74
CA GLY A 129 13.07 6.97 -4.51
C GLY A 129 11.85 6.64 -3.65
N HIS A 130 11.98 5.55 -2.93
CA HIS A 130 11.12 5.09 -1.86
C HIS A 130 11.88 5.20 -0.54
N ILE A 131 11.20 5.67 0.51
CA ILE A 131 11.61 5.50 1.90
C ILE A 131 10.40 5.08 2.72
N GLY A 132 10.57 4.06 3.55
CA GLY A 132 9.48 3.55 4.36
C GLY A 132 10.00 2.83 5.58
N ASP A 133 9.12 2.63 6.54
CA ASP A 133 9.35 1.72 7.63
C ASP A 133 8.38 0.54 7.56
N TYR A 134 8.82 -0.58 8.11
CA TYR A 134 8.15 -1.86 8.03
C TYR A 134 8.32 -2.55 9.37
N TYR A 135 7.23 -2.73 10.08
CA TYR A 135 7.18 -3.72 11.14
C TYR A 135 6.75 -5.03 10.54
N LEU A 136 7.53 -6.06 10.81
CA LEU A 136 7.19 -7.42 10.47
C LEU A 136 6.96 -8.18 11.77
N ASP A 137 5.81 -8.83 11.82
CA ASP A 137 5.47 -9.80 12.85
C ASP A 137 5.23 -11.15 12.19
N TYR A 138 5.64 -12.25 12.81
CA TYR A 138 5.42 -13.60 12.30
C TYR A 138 5.17 -14.59 13.43
N SER A 139 4.32 -15.58 13.18
CA SER A 139 4.07 -16.68 14.12
C SER A 139 4.06 -18.00 13.37
N LEU A 140 4.91 -18.98 13.69
CA LEU A 140 4.88 -20.34 13.09
C LEU A 140 3.90 -21.28 13.78
N ALA A 141 3.86 -21.22 15.11
CA ALA A 141 3.04 -22.05 16.00
C ALA A 141 3.10 -21.44 17.41
N PRO A 142 2.12 -21.70 18.30
CA PRO A 142 2.07 -21.13 19.67
C PRO A 142 3.36 -21.33 20.48
N ASP A 143 4.14 -22.35 20.13
CA ASP A 143 5.25 -22.86 20.92
C ASP A 143 6.62 -22.74 20.23
N VAL A 144 6.69 -22.14 19.02
CA VAL A 144 7.94 -21.99 18.25
C VAL A 144 8.32 -20.51 18.17
N TYR A 145 9.34 -20.15 18.97
CA TYR A 145 9.83 -18.78 19.21
C TYR A 145 10.84 -18.25 18.17
N TYR A 146 11.11 -18.96 17.08
CA TYR A 146 12.09 -18.55 16.06
C TYR A 146 11.47 -17.73 14.93
N ASN A 147 10.67 -16.73 15.24
CA ASN A 147 9.98 -15.96 14.22
C ASN A 147 10.68 -14.61 13.95
N PRO A 148 10.87 -14.19 12.69
CA PRO A 148 11.30 -12.84 12.37
C PRO A 148 10.27 -11.80 12.83
N HIS A 149 10.54 -11.22 14.00
CA HIS A 149 9.91 -10.00 14.50
C HIS A 149 10.89 -8.85 14.41
N GLY A 150 10.44 -7.69 13.94
CA GLY A 150 11.28 -6.51 14.03
C GLY A 150 10.89 -5.34 13.16
N PHE A 151 11.56 -4.24 13.46
CA PHE A 151 11.46 -2.97 12.76
C PHE A 151 12.54 -2.86 11.70
N TYR A 152 12.12 -2.53 10.48
CA TYR A 152 13.00 -2.28 9.36
C TYR A 152 12.73 -0.89 8.78
N ALA A 153 13.77 -0.15 8.48
CA ALA A 153 13.69 0.94 7.50
C ALA A 153 13.95 0.36 6.11
N GLY A 154 13.30 0.86 5.08
CA GLY A 154 13.59 0.51 3.70
C GLY A 154 13.84 1.74 2.87
N ILE A 155 14.82 1.67 1.98
CA ILE A 155 15.08 2.67 0.95
C ILE A 155 15.29 1.97 -0.38
N GLY A 156 14.83 2.55 -1.48
CA GLY A 156 15.12 1.99 -2.80
C GLY A 156 14.43 2.72 -3.94
N PRO A 157 14.49 2.19 -5.17
CA PRO A 157 13.84 2.81 -6.31
C PRO A 157 12.31 2.70 -6.25
N VAL A 158 11.65 3.67 -6.89
CA VAL A 158 10.21 3.63 -7.21
C VAL A 158 9.96 4.01 -8.66
N VAL A 159 8.96 3.38 -9.27
CA VAL A 159 8.34 3.80 -10.52
C VAL A 159 6.86 4.10 -10.27
N MET A 160 6.37 5.19 -10.85
CA MET A 160 4.96 5.54 -10.89
C MET A 160 4.52 5.69 -12.33
N VAL A 161 3.32 5.25 -12.65
CA VAL A 161 2.72 5.42 -13.98
C VAL A 161 1.29 5.90 -13.80
N ASP A 162 0.99 7.06 -14.36
CA ASP A 162 -0.35 7.63 -14.37
C ASP A 162 -0.85 7.67 -15.81
N TYR A 163 -2.02 7.08 -16.06
CA TYR A 163 -2.67 7.07 -17.36
C TYR A 163 -4.08 7.66 -17.27
N LEU A 164 -4.32 8.74 -18.01
CA LEU A 164 -5.59 9.42 -18.12
C LEU A 164 -6.46 8.73 -19.17
N LEU A 165 -7.56 8.13 -18.73
CA LEU A 165 -8.55 7.50 -19.60
C LEU A 165 -9.50 8.56 -20.20
N PRO A 166 -10.04 8.34 -21.41
CA PRO A 166 -10.99 9.25 -22.07
C PRO A 166 -12.26 9.55 -21.26
N SER A 167 -12.69 8.61 -20.41
CA SER A 167 -13.83 8.75 -19.50
C SER A 167 -13.53 9.60 -18.26
N ALA A 168 -12.44 10.35 -18.29
CA ALA A 168 -12.01 11.21 -17.19
C ALA A 168 -11.85 10.37 -15.90
N MET A 169 -11.15 9.25 -16.06
CA MET A 169 -10.64 8.40 -14.99
C MET A 169 -9.12 8.36 -15.09
N VAL A 170 -8.43 8.04 -14.00
CA VAL A 170 -6.98 7.81 -14.02
C VAL A 170 -6.68 6.42 -13.51
N VAL A 171 -5.87 5.69 -14.26
CA VAL A 171 -5.19 4.49 -13.79
C VAL A 171 -3.85 4.91 -13.23
N HIS A 172 -3.64 4.66 -11.95
CA HIS A 172 -2.40 4.93 -11.25
C HIS A 172 -1.74 3.60 -10.89
N PHE A 173 -0.53 3.39 -11.35
CA PHE A 173 0.32 2.28 -10.97
C PHE A 173 1.53 2.83 -10.22
N GLU A 174 1.93 2.13 -9.18
CA GLU A 174 3.13 2.45 -8.41
C GLU A 174 3.81 1.16 -8.00
N SER A 175 5.13 1.09 -8.15
CA SER A 175 5.92 -0.03 -7.65
C SER A 175 7.24 0.44 -7.08
N SER A 176 7.56 -0.04 -5.89
CA SER A 176 8.80 0.23 -5.18
C SER A 176 9.50 -1.08 -4.83
N LEU A 177 10.82 -1.01 -4.77
CA LEU A 177 11.68 -2.08 -4.31
C LEU A 177 12.63 -1.52 -3.27
N ALA A 178 12.37 -1.77 -1.99
CA ALA A 178 13.13 -1.24 -0.87
C ALA A 178 14.13 -2.26 -0.33
N TYR A 179 15.38 -1.82 -0.15
CA TYR A 179 16.38 -2.55 0.61
C TYR A 179 16.14 -2.27 2.09
N GLY A 180 15.71 -3.30 2.82
CA GLY A 180 15.47 -3.24 4.24
C GLY A 180 16.77 -3.14 5.03
N GLN A 181 16.76 -2.37 6.10
CA GLN A 181 17.80 -2.29 7.11
C GLN A 181 17.10 -2.51 8.45
N TYR A 182 17.55 -3.53 9.17
CA TYR A 182 17.06 -3.80 10.51
C TYR A 182 17.41 -2.64 11.45
N LEU A 183 16.43 -2.22 12.25
CA LEU A 183 16.53 -1.11 13.20
C LEU A 183 16.43 -1.58 14.65
N ALA A 184 15.47 -2.44 14.96
CA ALA A 184 15.20 -2.87 16.33
C ALA A 184 14.48 -4.21 16.37
N ASP A 185 14.73 -4.95 17.45
CA ASP A 185 14.03 -6.18 17.81
C ASP A 185 12.73 -5.85 18.54
N GLY A 186 11.72 -6.69 18.36
CA GLY A 186 10.59 -6.75 19.30
C GLY A 186 10.94 -7.53 20.57
N ASP A 187 11.73 -8.61 20.43
CA ASP A 187 11.74 -9.71 21.40
C ASP A 187 13.13 -10.29 21.74
N GLY A 188 14.21 -9.75 21.17
CA GLY A 188 15.61 -10.06 21.54
C GLY A 188 16.21 -11.32 20.90
N PHE A 189 15.63 -11.83 19.81
CA PHE A 189 16.08 -13.03 19.09
C PHE A 189 17.23 -12.78 18.10
N GLY A 190 17.69 -11.53 17.96
CA GLY A 190 18.85 -11.17 17.17
C GLY A 190 18.50 -10.64 15.78
N ALA A 191 19.50 -10.09 15.08
CA ALA A 191 19.28 -9.42 13.80
C ALA A 191 18.97 -10.44 12.68
N PHE A 192 17.72 -10.47 12.24
CA PHE A 192 17.33 -11.18 11.02
C PHE A 192 17.95 -10.52 9.77
N PRO A 193 18.19 -11.27 8.69
CA PRO A 193 18.75 -10.69 7.48
C PRO A 193 17.87 -9.59 6.91
N ALA A 194 18.52 -8.51 6.47
CA ALA A 194 17.91 -7.38 5.79
C ALA A 194 17.03 -7.84 4.60
N PRO A 195 15.69 -7.70 4.67
CA PRO A 195 14.82 -8.16 3.61
C PRO A 195 14.88 -7.20 2.42
N LEU A 196 14.68 -7.73 1.22
CA LEU A 196 14.26 -6.92 0.08
C LEU A 196 12.73 -6.86 0.08
N ILE A 197 12.15 -5.67 -0.06
CA ILE A 197 10.71 -5.46 0.10
C ILE A 197 10.17 -4.90 -1.20
N SER A 198 9.20 -5.57 -1.82
CA SER A 198 8.47 -4.98 -2.95
C SER A 198 7.09 -4.56 -2.49
N ASN A 199 6.70 -3.34 -2.87
CA ASN A 199 5.32 -2.87 -2.77
C ASN A 199 4.87 -2.41 -4.16
N THR A 200 3.81 -3.03 -4.68
CA THR A 200 3.17 -2.68 -5.93
C THR A 200 1.71 -2.35 -5.70
N MET A 201 1.23 -1.25 -6.28
CA MET A 201 -0.14 -0.79 -6.19
C MET A 201 -0.68 -0.45 -7.57
N LEU A 202 -1.94 -0.80 -7.81
CA LEU A 202 -2.71 -0.39 -8.97
C LEU A 202 -4.03 0.21 -8.48
N GLU A 203 -4.36 1.41 -8.92
CA GLU A 203 -5.55 2.14 -8.49
C GLU A 203 -6.28 2.75 -9.70
N LEU A 204 -7.60 2.59 -9.73
CA LEU A 204 -8.49 3.30 -10.63
C LEU A 204 -9.17 4.45 -9.86
N ARG A 205 -8.99 5.67 -10.35
CA ARG A 205 -9.51 6.91 -9.78
C ARG A 205 -10.58 7.50 -10.68
N THR A 206 -11.78 7.73 -10.15
CA THR A 206 -12.93 8.23 -10.92
C THR A 206 -13.23 9.70 -10.64
N ASN A 207 -13.79 10.42 -11.61
CA ASN A 207 -14.27 11.80 -11.46
C ASN A 207 -15.16 12.05 -10.24
N SER A 208 -15.96 11.05 -9.86
CA SER A 208 -16.88 11.10 -8.73
C SER A 208 -16.17 11.08 -7.37
N LYS A 209 -14.87 11.39 -7.34
CA LYS A 209 -14.05 11.35 -6.13
C LYS A 209 -14.05 9.97 -5.46
N VAL A 210 -14.16 8.90 -6.24
CA VAL A 210 -14.02 7.52 -5.73
C VAL A 210 -12.75 6.92 -6.28
N PHE A 211 -12.15 6.01 -5.53
CA PHE A 211 -11.11 5.14 -6.04
C PHE A 211 -11.34 3.69 -5.62
N VAL A 212 -10.81 2.79 -6.43
CA VAL A 212 -10.64 1.36 -6.10
C VAL A 212 -9.23 0.96 -6.46
N GLY A 213 -8.59 0.11 -5.66
CA GLY A 213 -7.22 -0.29 -5.92
C GLY A 213 -6.87 -1.66 -5.36
N LEU A 214 -5.77 -2.19 -5.85
CA LEU A 214 -5.14 -3.41 -5.38
C LEU A 214 -3.70 -3.09 -4.99
N GLU A 215 -3.27 -3.49 -3.80
CA GLU A 215 -1.89 -3.39 -3.35
C GLU A 215 -1.35 -4.79 -3.06
N TYR A 216 -0.09 -5.02 -3.42
CA TYR A 216 0.64 -6.23 -3.15
C TYR A 216 1.99 -5.88 -2.54
N VAL A 217 2.23 -6.35 -1.32
CA VAL A 217 3.50 -6.19 -0.62
C VAL A 217 4.10 -7.57 -0.38
N THR A 218 5.39 -7.72 -0.66
CA THR A 218 6.09 -8.98 -0.46
C THR A 218 7.52 -8.74 0.04
N PHE A 219 8.02 -9.68 0.83
CA PHE A 219 9.41 -9.69 1.30
C PHE A 219 10.18 -10.84 0.64
N PHE A 220 11.42 -10.54 0.25
CA PHE A 220 12.37 -11.49 -0.31
C PHE A 220 13.66 -11.52 0.52
N ASN A 221 14.43 -12.58 0.30
CA ASN A 221 15.84 -12.71 0.71
C ASN A 221 16.09 -12.46 2.21
N ARG A 222 15.58 -13.35 3.07
CA ARG A 222 15.84 -13.33 4.51
C ARG A 222 16.88 -14.37 4.95
N GLY A 223 17.86 -14.67 4.09
CA GLY A 223 18.85 -15.72 4.35
C GLY A 223 18.30 -17.14 4.15
N ASP A 224 18.74 -18.08 5.00
CA ASP A 224 18.34 -19.50 4.94
C ASP A 224 16.88 -19.74 5.35
N ASP A 225 16.21 -18.72 5.89
CA ASP A 225 14.79 -18.77 6.20
C ASP A 225 13.95 -18.61 4.92
N PRO A 226 13.17 -19.63 4.52
CA PRO A 226 12.48 -19.65 3.24
C PRO A 226 11.20 -18.79 3.23
N PHE A 227 10.88 -18.11 4.33
CA PHE A 227 9.60 -17.43 4.52
C PHE A 227 9.41 -16.23 3.59
N ARG A 228 8.34 -16.28 2.78
CA ARG A 228 7.85 -15.16 1.98
C ARG A 228 6.57 -14.63 2.61
N GLY A 229 6.67 -13.49 3.30
CA GLY A 229 5.50 -12.75 3.77
C GLY A 229 4.86 -12.00 2.60
N GLN A 230 3.57 -12.17 2.39
CA GLN A 230 2.82 -11.46 1.36
C GLN A 230 1.57 -10.79 1.94
N ARG A 231 1.25 -9.62 1.41
CA ARG A 231 0.04 -8.87 1.74
C ARG A 231 -0.62 -8.46 0.43
N ILE A 232 -1.87 -8.83 0.28
CA ILE A 232 -2.74 -8.35 -0.79
C ILE A 232 -3.77 -7.45 -0.14
N GLU A 233 -3.99 -6.25 -0.66
CA GLU A 233 -5.00 -5.33 -0.16
C GLU A 233 -5.92 -4.89 -1.28
N LEU A 234 -7.23 -5.01 -1.07
CA LEU A 234 -8.23 -4.36 -1.89
C LEU A 234 -8.60 -3.04 -1.22
N LYS A 235 -8.42 -1.93 -1.93
CA LYS A 235 -8.72 -0.58 -1.43
C LYS A 235 -9.97 -0.04 -2.11
N ALA A 236 -10.80 0.66 -1.35
CA ALA A 236 -11.86 1.49 -1.91
C ALA A 236 -12.07 2.73 -1.04
N GLY A 237 -12.34 3.87 -1.66
CA GLY A 237 -12.49 5.07 -0.84
C GLY A 237 -12.84 6.32 -1.60
N PHE A 238 -12.69 7.44 -0.90
CA PHE A 238 -13.05 8.75 -1.40
C PHE A 238 -11.80 9.61 -1.62
N ARG A 239 -11.89 10.53 -2.58
CA ARG A 239 -10.86 11.49 -2.93
C ARG A 239 -11.30 12.88 -2.50
N PHE A 240 -10.43 13.61 -1.84
CA PHE A 240 -10.70 14.96 -1.38
C PHE A 240 -9.90 15.92 -2.26
N LYS A 241 -10.58 16.96 -2.76
CA LYS A 241 -9.87 18.07 -3.41
C LYS A 241 -9.11 18.84 -2.34
N LYS A 242 -7.97 19.41 -2.72
CA LYS A 242 -7.25 20.39 -1.92
C LYS A 242 -8.10 21.64 -1.75
#